data_AF-A0A8H8Z2M1-F1
#
_entry.id   AF-A0A8H8Z2M1-F1
#
_cell.length_a   1.000
_cell.length_b   1.000
_cell.length_c   1.000
_cell.angle_alpha   90.00
_cell.angle_beta   90.00
_cell.angle_gamma   90.00
#
_symmetry.space_group_name_H-M   'P 1'
#
loop_
_entity.id
_entity.type
_entity.pdbx_description
1 polymer ?
#
loop_
_entity_poly.entity_id
_entity_poly.type
_entity_poly.pdbx_seq_one_letter_code
_entity_poly.pdbx_strand_id
1 'polypeptide(L)'
;MVLALYKQNHIEAWQASGLSQRDYCRQHGLNAKTFGNWLRIYRNSRMDAKVKVPMLIPVTIKPEVSSTESLYLRGSNGHTLQLPANVSPQWLGELLKCLD
;
A
#
# COMPACT_ATOMS: atom_id res chain seq x y z
N MET A 1 6.05 -11.89 -24.15
CA MET A 1 6.36 -11.91 -22.69
C MET A 1 7.12 -13.16 -22.21
N VAL A 2 7.11 -14.31 -22.91
CA VAL A 2 7.76 -15.56 -22.47
C VAL A 2 9.29 -15.47 -22.36
N LEU A 3 9.95 -14.77 -23.30
CA LEU A 3 11.42 -14.62 -23.30
C LEU A 3 11.96 -13.82 -22.11
N ALA A 4 11.15 -12.94 -21.50
CA ALA A 4 11.56 -12.18 -20.32
C ALA A 4 11.59 -13.08 -19.08
N LEU A 5 10.56 -13.92 -18.91
CA LEU A 5 10.45 -14.87 -17.81
C LEU A 5 11.56 -15.92 -17.87
N TYR A 6 11.87 -16.44 -19.06
CA TYR A 6 12.98 -17.39 -19.26
C TYR A 6 14.33 -16.84 -18.77
N LYS A 7 14.63 -15.58 -19.12
CA LYS A 7 15.88 -14.91 -18.70
C LYS A 7 15.93 -14.72 -17.19
N GLN A 8 14.82 -14.28 -16.60
CA GLN A 8 14.72 -14.06 -15.16
C GLN A 8 14.88 -15.37 -14.38
N ASN A 9 14.20 -16.43 -14.79
CA ASN A 9 14.29 -17.75 -14.16
C ASN A 9 15.74 -18.27 -14.16
N HIS A 10 16.47 -18.11 -15.27
CA HIS A 10 17.87 -18.52 -15.31
C HIS A 10 18.78 -17.68 -14.42
N ILE A 11 18.50 -16.38 -14.27
CA ILE A 11 19.26 -15.50 -13.37
C ILE A 11 19.01 -15.89 -11.91
N GLU A 12 17.76 -16.15 -11.54
CA GLU A 12 17.38 -16.54 -10.18
C GLU A 12 17.92 -17.94 -9.83
N ALA A 13 17.79 -18.91 -10.74
CA ALA A 13 18.39 -20.23 -10.58
C ALA A 13 19.92 -20.17 -10.47
N TRP A 14 20.57 -19.30 -11.25
CA TRP A 14 22.01 -19.07 -11.11
C TRP A 14 22.37 -18.50 -9.74
N GLN A 15 21.65 -17.47 -9.27
CA GLN A 15 21.88 -16.86 -7.95
C GLN A 15 21.70 -17.88 -6.81
N ALA A 16 20.70 -18.76 -6.91
CA ALA A 16 20.47 -19.82 -5.94
C ALA A 16 21.52 -20.95 -6.00
N SER A 17 22.10 -21.20 -7.18
CA SER A 17 23.06 -22.29 -7.39
C SER A 17 24.42 -22.07 -6.69
N GLY A 18 24.79 -20.82 -6.40
CA GLY A 18 26.12 -20.47 -5.87
C GLY A 18 27.28 -20.70 -6.85
N LEU A 19 26.99 -21.13 -8.08
CA LEU A 19 27.99 -21.38 -9.11
C LEU A 19 28.57 -20.08 -9.68
N SER A 20 29.79 -20.14 -10.18
CA SER A 20 30.31 -19.06 -11.02
C SER A 20 29.46 -18.92 -12.29
N GLN A 21 29.36 -17.71 -12.83
CA GLN A 21 28.59 -17.46 -14.06
C GLN A 21 29.05 -18.39 -15.21
N ARG A 22 30.36 -18.61 -15.32
CA ARG A 22 30.94 -19.46 -16.36
C ARG A 22 30.52 -20.92 -16.21
N ASP A 23 30.55 -21.43 -14.99
CA ASP A 23 30.20 -22.84 -14.73
C ASP A 23 28.71 -23.07 -14.92
N TYR A 24 27.87 -22.14 -14.46
CA TYR A 24 26.43 -22.19 -14.70
C TYR A 24 26.11 -22.14 -16.21
N CYS A 25 26.72 -21.22 -16.96
CA CYS A 25 26.50 -21.14 -18.40
C CYS A 25 26.93 -22.44 -19.11
N ARG A 26 28.04 -23.06 -18.68
CA ARG A 26 28.51 -24.33 -19.24
C ARG A 26 27.55 -25.48 -18.95
N GLN A 27 27.04 -25.58 -17.72
CA GLN A 27 26.11 -26.65 -17.32
C GLN A 27 24.75 -26.54 -18.02
N HIS A 28 24.27 -25.31 -18.24
CA HIS A 28 22.96 -25.05 -18.83
C HIS A 28 22.99 -24.73 -20.34
N GLY A 29 24.15 -24.89 -21.00
CA GLY A 29 24.30 -24.65 -22.44
C GLY A 29 24.07 -23.18 -22.87
N LEU A 30 24.29 -22.23 -21.95
CA LEU A 30 24.07 -20.82 -22.20
C LEU A 30 25.34 -20.14 -22.72
N ASN A 31 25.18 -19.17 -23.62
CA ASN A 31 26.27 -18.31 -24.01
C ASN A 31 26.60 -17.31 -22.88
N ALA A 32 27.83 -17.35 -22.36
CA ALA A 32 28.25 -16.52 -21.24
C ALA A 32 28.14 -15.01 -21.51
N LYS A 33 28.41 -14.54 -22.73
CA LYS A 33 28.26 -13.13 -23.11
C LYS A 33 26.80 -12.71 -23.10
N THR A 34 25.93 -13.54 -23.68
CA THR A 34 24.48 -13.30 -23.72
C THR A 34 23.90 -13.25 -22.31
N PHE A 35 24.27 -14.22 -21.46
CA PHE A 35 23.84 -14.28 -20.07
C PHE A 35 24.34 -13.07 -19.27
N GLY A 36 25.60 -12.64 -19.48
CA GLY A 36 26.14 -11.43 -18.85
C GLY A 36 25.35 -10.17 -19.22
N ASN A 37 24.91 -10.05 -20.48
CA ASN A 37 24.05 -8.94 -20.89
C ASN A 37 22.67 -9.00 -20.20
N TRP A 38 22.07 -10.18 -20.06
CA TRP A 38 20.82 -10.35 -19.30
C TRP A 38 20.99 -9.93 -17.84
N LEU A 39 22.09 -10.34 -17.20
CA LEU A 39 22.39 -9.99 -15.82
C LEU A 39 22.57 -8.47 -15.64
N ARG A 40 23.22 -7.79 -16.59
CA ARG A 40 23.35 -6.32 -16.59
C ARG A 40 21.99 -5.64 -16.66
N ILE A 41 21.14 -6.07 -17.61
CA ILE A 41 19.79 -5.51 -17.78
C ILE A 41 18.94 -5.76 -16.53
N TYR A 42 18.97 -6.97 -15.97
CA TYR A 42 18.25 -7.36 -14.76
C TYR A 42 18.68 -6.53 -13.53
N ARG A 43 19.97 -6.24 -13.40
CA ARG A 43 20.47 -5.38 -12.31
C ARG A 43 20.01 -3.94 -12.48
N ASN A 44 20.10 -3.40 -13.69
CA ASN A 44 19.65 -2.04 -13.96
C ASN A 44 18.15 -1.86 -13.70
N SER A 45 17.31 -2.80 -14.14
CA SER A 45 15.87 -2.74 -13.87
C SER A 45 15.53 -2.85 -12.39
N ARG A 46 16.29 -3.61 -11.60
CA ARG A 46 16.15 -3.62 -10.12
C ARG A 46 16.63 -2.33 -9.47
N MET A 47 17.64 -1.67 -10.00
CA MET A 47 18.10 -0.38 -9.47
C MET A 47 17.06 0.72 -9.75
N ASP A 48 16.48 0.75 -10.94
CA ASP A 48 15.37 1.66 -11.26
C ASP A 48 14.13 1.40 -10.38
N ALA A 49 13.86 0.13 -10.04
CA ALA A 49 12.80 -0.24 -9.09
C ALA A 49 13.15 0.14 -7.63
N LYS A 50 14.43 0.08 -7.22
CA LYS A 50 14.88 0.46 -5.87
C LYS A 50 14.93 1.97 -5.66
N VAL A 51 15.11 2.75 -6.73
CA VAL A 51 15.13 4.23 -6.70
C VAL A 51 13.70 4.83 -6.76
N LYS A 52 12.67 4.04 -7.12
CA LYS A 52 11.27 4.47 -7.19
C LYS A 52 10.36 3.95 -6.08
N VAL A 53 10.88 3.74 -4.88
CA VAL A 53 10.03 3.81 -3.68
C VAL A 53 10.16 5.24 -3.14
N PRO A 54 9.19 6.15 -3.43
CA PRO A 54 9.21 7.45 -2.76
C PRO A 54 9.24 7.19 -1.26
N MET A 55 10.18 7.85 -0.58
CA MET A 55 10.26 7.81 0.87
C MET A 55 8.95 8.38 1.42
N LEU A 56 8.04 7.49 1.83
CA LEU A 56 6.78 7.89 2.42
C LEU A 56 7.09 8.38 3.83
N ILE A 57 6.93 9.68 4.05
CA ILE A 57 6.95 10.23 5.40
C ILE A 57 5.60 9.87 6.03
N PRO A 58 5.57 9.13 7.14
CA PRO A 58 4.32 8.85 7.83
C PRO A 58 3.78 10.17 8.38
N VAL A 59 2.72 10.69 7.75
CA VAL A 59 1.95 11.80 8.30
C VAL A 59 1.06 11.24 9.38
N THR A 60 1.31 11.61 10.63
CA THR A 60 0.37 11.35 11.71
C THR A 60 -0.78 12.31 11.49
N ILE A 61 -1.92 11.79 11.03
CA ILE A 61 -3.17 12.53 11.03
C ILE A 61 -3.49 12.73 12.51
N LYS A 62 -3.12 13.89 13.05
CA LYS A 62 -3.69 14.34 14.32
C LYS A 62 -5.17 14.46 14.01
N PRO A 63 -6.06 13.60 14.57
CA PRO A 63 -7.46 13.90 14.45
C PRO A 63 -7.58 15.30 15.02
N GLU A 64 -8.01 16.26 14.19
CA GLU A 64 -8.46 17.51 14.72
C GLU A 64 -9.55 17.11 15.69
N VAL A 65 -9.24 17.25 16.98
CA VAL A 65 -10.23 17.42 18.03
C VAL A 65 -10.92 18.73 17.66
N SER A 66 -11.75 18.64 16.61
CA SER A 66 -12.90 19.50 16.44
C SER A 66 -13.63 19.28 17.74
N SER A 67 -13.48 20.25 18.65
CA SER A 67 -14.31 20.44 19.82
C SER A 67 -15.72 20.71 19.32
N THR A 68 -16.31 19.73 18.65
CA THR A 68 -17.72 19.67 18.35
C THR A 68 -18.33 19.34 19.70
N GLU A 69 -18.51 20.37 20.53
CA GLU A 69 -19.32 20.30 21.73
C GLU A 69 -20.56 19.49 21.34
N SER A 70 -20.69 18.30 21.94
CA SER A 70 -21.74 17.36 21.56
C SER A 70 -22.82 17.43 22.61
N LEU A 71 -24.04 17.69 22.18
CA LEU A 71 -25.22 17.67 23.02
C LEU A 71 -25.72 16.23 23.14
N TYR A 72 -25.99 15.81 24.37
CA TYR A 72 -26.65 14.53 24.65
C TYR A 72 -28.05 14.80 25.16
N LEU A 73 -29.04 14.29 24.45
CA LEU A 73 -30.45 14.39 24.83
C LEU A 73 -30.97 13.00 25.15
N ARG A 74 -31.56 12.85 26.34
CA ARG A 74 -32.26 11.64 26.74
C ARG A 74 -33.76 11.88 26.64
N GLY A 75 -34.42 11.16 25.74
CA GLY A 75 -35.88 11.18 25.60
C GLY A 75 -36.58 10.39 26.71
N SER A 76 -37.86 10.66 26.91
CA SER A 76 -38.79 9.96 27.81
C SER A 76 -38.85 8.45 27.53
N ASN A 77 -38.74 8.06 26.26
CA ASN A 77 -38.81 6.67 25.78
C ASN A 77 -37.47 5.89 25.89
N GLY A 78 -36.46 6.47 26.56
CA GLY A 78 -35.15 5.82 26.79
C GLY A 78 -34.15 5.96 25.64
N HIS A 79 -34.54 6.53 24.50
CA HIS A 79 -33.62 6.86 23.42
C HIS A 79 -32.66 7.98 23.85
N THR A 80 -31.39 7.84 23.45
CA THR A 80 -30.37 8.86 23.66
C THR A 80 -29.86 9.34 22.31
N LEU A 81 -29.93 10.65 22.08
CA LEU A 81 -29.44 11.30 20.87
C LEU A 81 -28.13 12.02 21.19
N GLN A 82 -27.13 11.80 20.33
CA GLN A 82 -25.88 12.55 20.34
C GLN A 82 -25.86 13.43 19.08
N LEU A 83 -25.71 14.73 19.29
CA LEU A 83 -25.83 15.74 18.24
C LEU A 83 -24.69 16.76 18.38
N PRO A 84 -24.22 17.37 17.28
CA PRO A 84 -23.37 18.55 17.35
C PRO A 84 -24.07 19.73 18.05
N ALA A 85 -23.34 20.56 18.80
CA ALA A 85 -23.89 21.75 19.48
C ALA A 85 -24.34 22.86 18.52
N ASN A 86 -23.93 22.82 17.25
CA ASN A 86 -24.36 23.76 16.22
C ASN A 86 -25.69 23.35 15.54
N VAL A 87 -26.39 22.34 16.07
CA VAL A 87 -27.65 21.89 15.51
C VAL A 87 -28.75 22.95 15.68
N SER A 88 -29.57 23.14 14.65
CA SER A 88 -30.68 24.11 14.69
C SER A 88 -31.74 23.70 15.72
N PRO A 89 -32.18 24.60 16.63
CA PRO A 89 -33.25 24.32 17.57
C PRO A 89 -34.59 23.95 16.91
N GLN A 90 -34.88 24.54 15.75
CA GLN A 90 -36.13 24.26 15.01
C GLN A 90 -36.15 22.83 14.47
N TRP A 91 -35.06 22.41 13.81
CA TRP A 91 -34.92 21.06 13.31
C TRP A 91 -34.96 20.03 14.44
N LEU A 92 -34.31 20.34 15.56
CA LEU A 92 -34.32 19.48 16.73
C LEU A 92 -35.75 19.29 17.27
N GLY A 93 -36.53 20.38 17.32
CA GLY A 93 -37.95 20.31 17.71
C GLY A 93 -38.80 19.45 16.76
N GLU A 94 -38.55 19.49 15.44
CA GLU A 94 -39.22 18.63 14.46
C GLU A 94 -38.84 17.16 14.64
N LEU A 95 -37.55 16.87 14.84
CA LEU A 95 -37.07 15.52 15.10
C LEU A 95 -37.71 14.92 16.36
N LEU A 96 -37.77 15.69 17.44
CA LEU A 96 -38.34 15.23 18.71
C LEU A 96 -39.84 14.89 18.57
N LYS A 97 -40.60 15.64 17.77
CA LYS A 97 -42.02 15.33 17.49
C LYS A 97 -42.23 14.00 16.76
N CYS A 98 -41.23 13.51 16.03
CA CYS A 98 -41.29 12.21 15.35
C CYS A 98 -40.85 11.04 16.23
N LEU A 99 -40.27 11.32 17.39
CA LEU A 99 -39.71 10.32 18.32
C LEU A 99 -40.59 10.05 19.54
N ASP A 100 -41.63 10.86 19.75
CA ASP A 100 -42.73 10.58 20.68
C ASP A 100 -43.66 9.47 20.13
#